data_AF-A0AAW8FJZ2-F1
#
_entry.id   AF-A0AAW8FJZ2-F1
#
_cell.length_a   1.000
_cell.length_b   1.000
_cell.length_c   1.000
_cell.angle_alpha   90.00
_cell.angle_beta   90.00
_cell.angle_gamma   90.00
#
_symmetry.space_group_name_H-M   'P 1'
#
loop_
_entity.id
_entity.type
_entity.pdbx_description
1 polymer ?
#
loop_
_entity_poly.entity_id
_entity_poly.type
_entity_poly.pdbx_seq_one_letter_code
_entity_poly.pdbx_strand_id
1 'polypeptide(L)'
;MSSALVVAVARTVPWRAVAAGAVVGLLVAGLPRVLSGTLDAWLGLALLRAAALAFALGLTFLLDDPARELTLPVPTRRWVRTGVRVALVVPVAALWWTAALSLLPAHARPPVGAVTLEAAATAAVALAAAAVAVRFTDEPRPGPSVAAGLLTLALLAPHLLPTRCDLFVLVGDPGWAVAHLRWAVVLAGAVLLGAACAVEPLRGLRSRLAS
;
A
#
# COMPACT_ATOMS: atom_id res chain seq x y z
N MET A 1 -14.82 25.34 3.98
CA MET A 1 -14.86 24.64 2.66
C MET A 1 -14.34 23.19 2.73
N SER A 2 -14.32 22.57 3.92
CA SER A 2 -13.48 21.38 4.17
C SER A 2 -14.27 20.08 4.32
N SER A 3 -15.40 20.09 5.03
CA SER A 3 -16.19 18.88 5.30
C SER A 3 -16.89 18.33 4.04
N ALA A 4 -17.45 19.20 3.20
CA ALA A 4 -18.14 18.80 1.98
C ALA A 4 -17.21 18.08 0.98
N LEU A 5 -15.96 18.56 0.87
CA LEU A 5 -14.96 17.97 -0.01
C LEU A 5 -14.45 16.62 0.55
N VAL A 6 -14.25 16.54 1.86
CA VAL A 6 -13.91 15.27 2.54
C VAL A 6 -15.03 14.23 2.37
N VAL A 7 -16.29 14.61 2.57
CA VAL A 7 -17.44 13.70 2.41
C VAL A 7 -17.63 13.27 0.96
N ALA A 8 -17.44 14.18 0.00
CA ALA A 8 -17.50 13.83 -1.41
C ALA A 8 -16.38 12.85 -1.79
N VAL A 9 -15.14 13.12 -1.38
CA VAL A 9 -14.00 12.23 -1.65
C VAL A 9 -14.18 10.88 -0.97
N ALA A 10 -14.62 10.86 0.30
CA ALA A 10 -14.89 9.62 1.03
C ALA A 10 -15.92 8.73 0.32
N ARG A 11 -16.94 9.31 -0.32
CA ARG A 11 -17.92 8.54 -1.11
C ARG A 11 -17.35 7.96 -2.41
N THR A 12 -16.29 8.57 -2.96
CA THR A 12 -15.61 8.08 -4.17
C THR A 12 -14.52 7.06 -3.89
N VAL A 13 -14.16 6.83 -2.63
CA VAL A 13 -13.17 5.82 -2.26
C VAL A 13 -13.80 4.43 -2.46
N PRO A 14 -13.11 3.48 -3.13
CA PRO A 14 -13.59 2.11 -3.26
C PRO A 14 -13.41 1.34 -1.94
N TRP A 15 -14.20 1.72 -0.93
CA TRP A 15 -14.17 1.13 0.41
C TRP A 15 -14.36 -0.38 0.39
N ARG A 16 -15.09 -0.92 -0.59
CA ARG A 16 -15.29 -2.37 -0.74
C ARG A 16 -13.97 -3.10 -1.00
N ALA A 17 -13.11 -2.56 -1.85
CA ALA A 17 -11.82 -3.18 -2.16
C ALA A 17 -10.86 -3.07 -0.96
N VAL A 18 -10.80 -1.91 -0.32
CA VAL A 18 -9.99 -1.69 0.89
C VAL A 18 -10.49 -2.58 2.04
N ALA A 19 -11.80 -2.66 2.26
CA ALA A 19 -12.39 -3.50 3.28
C ALA A 19 -12.18 -5.00 2.98
N ALA A 20 -12.30 -5.43 1.73
CA ALA A 20 -12.01 -6.81 1.36
C ALA A 20 -10.55 -7.19 1.66
N GLY A 21 -9.59 -6.35 1.25
CA GLY A 21 -8.17 -6.56 1.58
C GLY A 21 -7.91 -6.57 3.09
N ALA A 22 -8.56 -5.66 3.83
CA ALA A 22 -8.47 -5.60 5.29
C ALA A 22 -9.04 -6.86 5.97
N VAL A 23 -10.22 -7.32 5.54
CA VAL A 23 -10.86 -8.54 6.06
C VAL A 23 -9.98 -9.75 5.76
N VAL A 24 -9.51 -9.91 4.53
CA VAL A 24 -8.61 -11.01 4.17
C VAL A 24 -7.33 -10.97 5.00
N GLY A 25 -6.72 -9.80 5.18
CA GLY A 25 -5.53 -9.65 6.00
C GLY A 25 -5.75 -9.98 7.49
N LEU A 26 -6.89 -9.58 8.07
CA LEU A 26 -7.24 -9.98 9.45
C LEU A 26 -7.54 -11.46 9.56
N LEU A 27 -8.20 -12.06 8.56
CA LEU A 27 -8.44 -13.50 8.50
C LEU A 27 -7.11 -14.26 8.48
N VAL A 28 -6.16 -13.84 7.64
CA VAL A 28 -4.81 -14.44 7.59
C VAL A 28 -4.11 -14.34 8.95
N ALA A 29 -4.11 -13.15 9.57
CA ALA A 29 -3.47 -12.95 10.88
C ALA A 29 -4.17 -13.72 12.03
N GLY A 30 -5.49 -13.88 11.95
CA GLY A 30 -6.30 -14.54 12.98
C GLY A 30 -6.47 -16.05 12.82
N LEU A 31 -6.21 -16.60 11.63
CA LEU A 31 -6.43 -18.00 11.28
C LEU A 31 -5.81 -19.00 12.27
N PRO A 32 -4.54 -18.84 12.70
CA PRO A 32 -3.92 -19.80 13.62
C PRO A 32 -4.59 -19.82 14.99
N ARG A 33 -5.16 -18.69 15.41
CA ARG A 33 -5.90 -18.58 16.68
C ARG A 33 -7.22 -19.33 16.61
N VAL A 34 -7.88 -19.31 15.46
CA VAL A 34 -9.13 -20.05 15.22
C VAL A 34 -8.87 -21.55 15.13
N LEU A 35 -7.76 -21.93 14.49
CA LEU A 35 -7.38 -23.33 14.28
C LEU A 35 -6.61 -23.95 15.44
N SER A 36 -6.43 -23.23 16.56
CA SER A 36 -5.64 -23.66 17.72
C SER A 36 -4.22 -24.15 17.36
N GLY A 37 -3.62 -23.57 16.32
CA GLY A 37 -2.29 -23.92 15.85
C GLY A 37 -1.20 -23.39 16.77
N THR A 38 -0.08 -24.10 16.88
CA THR A 38 1.12 -23.57 17.53
C THR A 38 1.68 -22.43 16.68
N LEU A 39 1.85 -21.26 17.30
CA LEU A 39 2.40 -20.07 16.67
C LEU A 39 3.85 -19.89 17.12
N ASP A 40 4.79 -20.12 16.20
CA ASP A 40 6.18 -19.72 16.39
C ASP A 40 6.43 -18.32 15.80
N ALA A 41 7.59 -17.73 16.12
CA ALA A 41 7.93 -16.38 15.66
C ALA A 41 8.10 -16.30 14.14
N TRP A 42 8.50 -17.40 13.50
CA TRP A 42 8.65 -17.50 12.05
C TRP A 42 7.30 -17.40 11.34
N LEU A 43 6.33 -18.22 11.76
CA LEU A 43 4.97 -18.21 11.24
C LEU A 43 4.27 -16.89 11.54
N GLY A 44 4.47 -16.34 12.74
CA GLY A 44 3.95 -15.01 13.09
C GLY A 44 4.44 -13.91 12.14
N LEU A 45 5.73 -13.89 11.82
CA LEU A 45 6.29 -12.95 10.85
C LEU A 45 5.73 -13.16 9.44
N ALA A 46 5.65 -14.41 8.97
CA ALA A 46 5.12 -14.74 7.65
C ALA A 46 3.66 -14.31 7.50
N LEU A 47 2.83 -14.53 8.53
CA LEU A 47 1.42 -14.14 8.55
C LEU A 47 1.24 -12.62 8.56
N LEU A 48 2.07 -11.88 9.30
CA LEU A 48 2.03 -10.42 9.27
C LEU A 48 2.45 -9.85 7.92
N ARG A 49 3.47 -10.43 7.27
CA ARG A 49 3.88 -10.07 5.89
C ARG A 49 2.75 -10.36 4.89
N ALA A 50 2.11 -11.52 5.00
CA ALA A 50 0.98 -11.89 4.16
C ALA A 50 -0.24 -11.00 4.38
N ALA A 51 -0.56 -10.65 5.63
CA ALA A 51 -1.64 -9.74 5.98
C ALA A 51 -1.36 -8.33 5.42
N ALA A 52 -0.13 -7.83 5.57
CA ALA A 52 0.28 -6.54 5.02
C ALA A 52 0.16 -6.51 3.48
N LEU A 53 0.58 -7.59 2.80
CA LEU A 53 0.43 -7.73 1.36
C LEU A 53 -1.05 -7.74 0.95
N ALA A 54 -1.90 -8.52 1.62
CA ALA A 54 -3.34 -8.57 1.34
C ALA A 54 -4.02 -7.20 1.47
N PHE A 55 -3.66 -6.43 2.51
CA PHE A 55 -4.14 -5.07 2.68
C PHE A 55 -3.61 -4.14 1.58
N ALA A 56 -2.32 -4.24 1.25
CA ALA A 56 -1.70 -3.45 0.17
C ALA A 56 -2.34 -3.71 -1.19
N LEU A 57 -2.79 -4.94 -1.47
CA LEU A 57 -3.57 -5.24 -2.68
C LEU A 57 -4.93 -4.53 -2.68
N GLY A 58 -5.60 -4.39 -1.54
CA GLY A 58 -6.79 -3.56 -1.43
C GLY A 58 -6.52 -2.08 -1.74
N LEU A 59 -5.32 -1.59 -1.41
CA LEU A 59 -4.91 -0.20 -1.67
C LEU A 59 -4.62 0.09 -3.14
N THR A 60 -4.29 -0.89 -3.98
CA THR A 60 -4.04 -0.63 -5.42
C THR A 60 -5.28 -0.11 -6.12
N PHE A 61 -6.46 -0.52 -5.65
CA PHE A 61 -7.75 -0.06 -6.15
C PHE A 61 -8.10 1.37 -5.69
N LEU A 62 -7.37 1.97 -4.74
CA LEU A 62 -7.73 3.28 -4.16
C LEU A 62 -7.89 4.40 -5.20
N LEU A 63 -7.16 4.28 -6.31
CA LEU A 63 -7.17 5.25 -7.40
C LEU A 63 -8.09 4.86 -8.56
N ASP A 64 -8.72 3.68 -8.53
CA ASP A 64 -9.74 3.31 -9.49
C ASP A 64 -10.94 4.25 -9.32
N ASP A 65 -11.28 4.97 -10.38
CA ASP A 65 -12.43 5.85 -10.44
C ASP A 65 -13.35 5.34 -11.56
N PRO A 66 -14.41 4.57 -11.25
CA PRO A 66 -15.28 4.00 -12.27
C PRO A 66 -16.09 5.06 -13.05
N ALA A 67 -16.07 6.33 -12.63
CA ALA A 67 -16.76 7.45 -13.28
C ALA A 67 -15.82 8.38 -14.06
N ARG A 68 -14.57 7.96 -14.33
CA ARG A 68 -13.56 8.78 -15.03
C ARG A 68 -14.00 9.20 -16.44
N GLU A 69 -14.83 8.40 -17.10
CA GLU A 69 -15.37 8.67 -18.44
C GLU A 69 -16.39 9.82 -18.48
N LEU A 70 -17.09 10.12 -17.36
CA LEU A 70 -18.16 11.11 -17.31
C LEU A 70 -17.71 12.48 -16.75
N THR A 71 -16.49 12.59 -16.20
CA THR A 71 -16.01 13.76 -15.44
C THR A 71 -14.77 14.44 -16.04
N LEU A 72 -14.41 14.09 -17.28
CA LEU A 72 -13.32 14.68 -18.06
C LEU A 72 -13.25 16.23 -18.10
N PRO A 73 -14.33 17.03 -17.91
CA PRO A 73 -14.20 18.49 -17.98
C PRO A 73 -13.94 19.20 -16.64
N VAL A 74 -13.83 18.50 -15.49
CA VAL A 74 -13.71 19.19 -14.19
C VAL A 74 -12.25 19.55 -13.85
N PRO A 75 -11.90 20.85 -13.69
CA PRO A 75 -10.53 21.32 -13.49
C PRO A 75 -10.06 21.21 -12.04
N THR A 76 -10.41 20.13 -11.34
CA THR A 76 -9.88 19.88 -10.00
C THR A 76 -8.50 19.25 -10.10
N ARG A 77 -7.51 19.88 -9.47
CA ARG A 77 -6.12 19.43 -9.53
C ARG A 77 -5.96 18.02 -8.93
N ARG A 78 -5.34 17.12 -9.70
CA ARG A 78 -5.21 15.67 -9.41
C ARG A 78 -4.56 15.36 -8.05
N TRP A 79 -3.58 16.18 -7.63
CA TRP A 79 -2.88 16.04 -6.35
C TRP A 79 -3.79 16.16 -5.12
N VAL A 80 -4.79 17.07 -5.14
CA VAL A 80 -5.68 17.28 -3.99
C VAL A 80 -6.58 16.06 -3.79
N ARG A 81 -7.11 15.49 -4.87
CA ARG A 81 -7.99 14.32 -4.80
C ARG A 81 -7.23 13.08 -4.32
N THR A 82 -6.04 12.83 -4.85
CA THR A 82 -5.19 11.71 -4.42
C THR A 82 -4.72 11.88 -2.97
N GLY A 83 -4.27 13.08 -2.61
CA GLY A 83 -3.80 13.37 -1.25
C GLY A 83 -4.89 13.19 -0.21
N VAL A 84 -6.11 13.68 -0.46
CA VAL A 84 -7.25 13.49 0.47
C VAL A 84 -7.67 12.02 0.56
N ARG A 85 -7.70 11.28 -0.56
CA ARG A 85 -8.00 9.83 -0.53
C ARG A 85 -6.98 9.07 0.32
N VAL A 86 -5.69 9.32 0.12
CA VAL A 86 -4.62 8.69 0.92
C VAL A 86 -4.73 9.10 2.39
N ALA A 87 -4.92 10.38 2.69
CA ALA A 87 -5.04 10.88 4.06
C ALA A 87 -6.21 10.26 4.83
N LEU A 88 -7.34 9.97 4.16
CA LEU A 88 -8.49 9.29 4.77
C LEU A 88 -8.23 7.81 5.07
N VAL A 89 -7.39 7.15 4.27
CA VAL A 89 -7.10 5.72 4.43
C VAL A 89 -6.01 5.48 5.48
N VAL A 90 -5.07 6.42 5.67
CA VAL A 90 -4.00 6.33 6.68
C VAL A 90 -4.51 5.95 8.09
N PRO A 91 -5.51 6.64 8.69
CA PRO A 91 -5.98 6.28 10.03
C PRO A 91 -6.67 4.89 10.06
N VAL A 92 -7.38 4.53 9.00
CA VAL A 92 -8.01 3.21 8.87
C VAL A 92 -6.95 2.11 8.76
N ALA A 93 -5.89 2.34 7.98
CA ALA A 93 -4.76 1.44 7.85
C ALA A 93 -4.02 1.26 9.19
N ALA A 94 -3.81 2.36 9.94
CA ALA A 94 -3.20 2.30 11.26
C ALA A 94 -4.05 1.48 12.25
N LEU A 95 -5.36 1.72 12.31
CA LEU A 95 -6.27 0.96 13.16
C LEU A 95 -6.28 -0.53 12.78
N TRP A 96 -6.40 -0.82 11.48
CA TRP A 96 -6.36 -2.19 10.97
C TRP A 96 -5.04 -2.89 11.32
N TRP A 97 -3.90 -2.22 11.17
CA TRP A 97 -2.60 -2.79 11.50
C TRP A 97 -2.45 -3.06 12.99
N THR A 98 -2.93 -2.16 13.85
CA THR A 98 -2.96 -2.41 15.30
C THR A 98 -3.81 -3.63 15.65
N ALA A 99 -4.95 -3.82 14.97
CA ALA A 99 -5.77 -5.01 15.14
C ALA A 99 -5.01 -6.27 14.70
N ALA A 100 -4.35 -6.26 13.54
CA ALA A 100 -3.53 -7.38 13.06
C ALA A 100 -2.42 -7.76 14.04
N LEU A 101 -1.71 -6.79 14.62
CA LEU A 101 -0.69 -7.03 15.64
C LEU A 101 -1.29 -7.62 16.94
N SER A 102 -2.51 -7.20 17.30
CA SER A 102 -3.17 -7.68 18.52
C SER A 102 -3.65 -9.14 18.42
N LEU A 103 -3.91 -9.63 17.20
CA LEU A 103 -4.31 -11.01 16.95
C LEU A 103 -3.19 -12.02 17.27
N LEU A 104 -1.92 -11.61 17.11
CA LEU A 104 -0.77 -12.44 17.46
C LEU A 104 -0.51 -12.48 18.97
N PRO A 105 -0.27 -13.67 19.56
CA PRO A 105 0.09 -13.81 20.96
C PRO A 105 1.50 -13.27 21.22
N ALA A 106 1.74 -12.75 22.42
CA ALA A 106 2.97 -12.02 22.77
C ALA A 106 4.27 -12.81 22.54
N HIS A 107 4.26 -14.13 22.76
CA HIS A 107 5.43 -15.00 22.57
C HIS A 107 5.83 -15.20 21.10
N ALA A 108 4.90 -14.99 20.17
CA ALA A 108 5.12 -15.13 18.73
C ALA A 108 5.24 -13.78 18.01
N ARG A 109 5.28 -12.66 18.75
CA ARG A 109 5.35 -11.32 18.16
C ARG A 109 6.78 -10.99 17.71
N PRO A 110 7.01 -10.75 16.41
CA PRO A 110 8.29 -10.24 15.95
C PRO A 110 8.51 -8.78 16.40
N PRO A 111 9.72 -8.23 16.23
CA PRO A 111 10.02 -6.83 16.52
C PRO A 111 9.08 -5.88 15.76
N VAL A 112 8.13 -5.27 16.49
CA VAL A 112 6.98 -4.55 15.90
C VAL A 112 7.43 -3.42 14.98
N GLY A 113 8.43 -2.63 15.37
CA GLY A 113 8.92 -1.51 14.56
C GLY A 113 9.44 -1.95 13.19
N ALA A 114 10.16 -3.06 13.15
CA ALA A 114 10.73 -3.60 11.92
C ALA A 114 9.61 -4.07 10.98
N VAL A 115 8.64 -4.82 11.49
CA VAL A 115 7.52 -5.32 10.69
C VAL A 115 6.55 -4.20 10.28
N THR A 116 6.37 -3.17 11.11
CA THR A 116 5.60 -1.97 10.73
C THR A 116 6.24 -1.24 9.56
N LEU A 117 7.58 -1.23 9.48
CA LEU A 117 8.32 -0.63 8.37
C LEU A 117 8.07 -1.40 7.07
N GLU A 118 8.15 -2.74 7.11
CA GLU A 118 7.85 -3.58 5.94
C GLU A 118 6.41 -3.38 5.46
N ALA A 119 5.44 -3.34 6.38
CA ALA A 119 4.03 -3.10 6.06
C ALA A 119 3.80 -1.71 5.45
N ALA A 120 4.41 -0.67 6.04
CA ALA A 120 4.33 0.69 5.53
C ALA A 120 4.96 0.82 4.14
N ALA A 121 6.12 0.20 3.93
CA ALA A 121 6.80 0.18 2.63
C ALA A 121 5.95 -0.52 1.57
N THR A 122 5.36 -1.67 1.90
CA THR A 122 4.49 -2.42 0.97
C THR A 122 3.25 -1.61 0.58
N ALA A 123 2.60 -0.94 1.55
CA ALA A 123 1.48 -0.05 1.29
C ALA A 123 1.89 1.16 0.43
N ALA A 124 3.05 1.76 0.71
CA ALA A 124 3.58 2.88 -0.07
C ALA A 124 3.91 2.48 -1.52
N VAL A 125 4.50 1.30 -1.73
CA VAL A 125 4.77 0.74 -3.06
C VAL A 125 3.48 0.51 -3.83
N ALA A 126 2.44 -0.06 -3.19
CA ALA A 126 1.13 -0.26 -3.82
C ALA A 126 0.51 1.07 -4.29
N LEU A 127 0.54 2.09 -3.43
CA LEU A 127 0.03 3.42 -3.77
C LEU A 127 0.85 4.11 -4.86
N ALA A 128 2.18 3.99 -4.81
CA ALA A 128 3.08 4.56 -5.81
C ALA A 128 2.87 3.89 -7.18
N ALA A 129 2.75 2.56 -7.22
CA ALA A 129 2.50 1.80 -8.43
C ALA A 129 1.13 2.17 -9.04
N ALA A 130 0.09 2.32 -8.21
CA ALA A 130 -1.20 2.81 -8.67
C ALA A 130 -1.09 4.24 -9.24
N ALA A 131 -0.34 5.14 -8.59
CA ALA A 131 -0.16 6.51 -9.07
C ALA A 131 0.60 6.56 -10.41
N VAL A 132 1.62 5.72 -10.57
CA VAL A 132 2.37 5.52 -11.83
C VAL A 132 1.44 5.00 -12.92
N ALA A 133 0.68 3.95 -12.66
CA ALA A 133 -0.26 3.39 -13.64
C ALA A 133 -1.28 4.43 -14.12
N VAL A 134 -1.91 5.18 -13.20
CA VAL A 134 -2.86 6.24 -13.57
C VAL A 134 -2.19 7.37 -14.37
N ARG A 135 -0.88 7.56 -14.25
CA ARG A 135 -0.12 8.62 -14.96
C ARG A 135 0.35 8.18 -16.34
N PHE A 136 0.76 6.93 -16.50
CA PHE A 136 1.42 6.45 -17.72
C PHE A 136 0.57 5.47 -18.53
N THR A 137 -0.59 5.05 -18.03
CA THR A 137 -1.52 4.18 -18.75
C THR A 137 -2.88 4.86 -18.91
N ASP A 138 -3.49 4.64 -20.06
CA ASP A 138 -4.87 5.04 -20.35
C ASP A 138 -5.88 3.97 -19.92
N GLU A 139 -5.45 3.01 -19.09
CA GLU A 139 -6.30 1.92 -18.65
C GLU A 139 -7.43 2.45 -17.75
N PRO A 140 -8.71 2.10 -18.03
CA PRO A 140 -9.85 2.61 -17.27
C PRO A 140 -9.82 2.21 -15.79
N ARG A 141 -9.19 1.06 -15.48
CA ARG A 141 -9.11 0.46 -14.14
C ARG A 141 -7.72 -0.14 -13.93
N PRO A 142 -6.71 0.64 -13.52
CA PRO A 142 -5.37 0.13 -13.30
C PRO A 142 -5.25 -0.79 -12.06
N GLY A 143 -6.22 -0.78 -11.13
CA GLY A 143 -6.18 -1.54 -9.88
C GLY A 143 -5.85 -3.04 -10.02
N PRO A 144 -6.55 -3.81 -10.88
CA PRO A 144 -6.26 -5.23 -11.11
C PRO A 144 -4.85 -5.49 -11.67
N SER A 145 -4.42 -4.72 -12.67
CA SER A 145 -3.11 -4.85 -13.31
C SER A 145 -1.98 -4.56 -12.31
N VAL A 146 -2.15 -3.52 -11.49
CA VAL A 146 -1.21 -3.17 -10.42
C VAL A 146 -1.21 -4.21 -9.31
N ALA A 147 -2.37 -4.73 -8.91
CA ALA A 147 -2.47 -5.80 -7.92
C ALA A 147 -1.76 -7.08 -8.39
N ALA A 148 -1.98 -7.48 -9.64
CA ALA A 148 -1.33 -8.64 -10.23
C ALA A 148 0.19 -8.45 -10.31
N GLY A 149 0.66 -7.27 -10.74
CA GLY A 149 2.08 -6.94 -10.76
C GLY A 149 2.72 -6.95 -9.37
N LEU A 150 2.04 -6.39 -8.36
CA LEU A 150 2.52 -6.37 -6.98
C LEU A 150 2.58 -7.77 -6.38
N LEU A 151 1.55 -8.59 -6.58
CA LEU A 151 1.54 -10.01 -6.18
C LEU A 151 2.70 -10.75 -6.85
N THR A 152 2.82 -10.63 -8.16
CA THR A 152 3.89 -11.30 -8.93
C THR A 152 5.27 -10.91 -8.41
N LEU A 153 5.49 -9.62 -8.15
CA LEU A 153 6.74 -9.13 -7.60
C LEU A 153 6.97 -9.67 -6.18
N ALA A 154 5.95 -9.71 -5.32
CA ALA A 154 6.07 -10.24 -3.96
C ALA A 154 6.43 -11.74 -3.97
N LEU A 155 5.88 -12.52 -4.91
CA LEU A 155 6.20 -13.94 -5.07
C LEU A 155 7.59 -14.17 -5.68
N LEU A 156 8.01 -13.34 -6.63
CA LEU A 156 9.28 -13.53 -7.34
C LEU A 156 10.47 -12.87 -6.65
N ALA A 157 10.27 -11.81 -5.87
CA ALA A 157 11.35 -11.07 -5.22
C ALA A 157 12.30 -11.95 -4.39
N PRO A 158 11.84 -12.91 -3.56
CA PRO A 158 12.74 -13.80 -2.83
C PRO A 158 13.67 -14.64 -3.71
N HIS A 159 13.27 -14.88 -4.96
CA HIS A 159 14.02 -15.69 -5.93
C HIS A 159 14.89 -14.84 -6.88
N LEU A 160 14.45 -13.62 -7.18
CA LEU A 160 15.13 -12.72 -8.11
C LEU A 160 16.19 -11.85 -7.42
N LEU A 161 16.06 -11.60 -6.12
CA LEU A 161 17.01 -10.78 -5.38
C LEU A 161 18.31 -11.57 -5.19
N PRO A 162 19.48 -11.00 -5.56
CA PRO A 162 20.74 -11.60 -5.17
C PRO A 162 20.82 -11.67 -3.64
N THR A 163 21.49 -12.69 -3.09
CA THR A 163 21.69 -12.86 -1.63
C THR A 163 22.22 -11.61 -0.94
N ARG A 164 22.92 -10.74 -1.67
CA ARG A 164 23.43 -9.45 -1.19
C ARG A 164 22.35 -8.40 -0.97
N CYS A 165 21.16 -8.55 -1.55
CA CYS A 165 20.03 -7.62 -1.50
C CYS A 165 18.80 -8.27 -0.85
N ASP A 166 19.01 -9.27 0.00
CA ASP A 166 17.92 -9.95 0.66
C ASP A 166 17.07 -8.97 1.50
N LEU A 167 15.77 -9.05 1.31
CA LEU A 167 14.74 -8.21 1.94
C LEU A 167 13.90 -9.04 2.92
N PHE A 168 13.87 -10.37 2.76
CA PHE A 168 12.98 -11.26 3.50
C PHE A 168 13.76 -12.14 4.46
N VAL A 169 14.39 -11.46 5.43
CA VAL A 169 15.23 -12.12 6.43
C VAL A 169 14.39 -12.61 7.62
N LEU A 170 14.84 -13.67 8.30
CA LEU A 170 14.20 -14.26 9.48
C LEU A 170 14.58 -13.54 10.77
N VAL A 171 13.70 -13.62 11.78
CA VAL A 171 14.00 -13.09 13.12
C VAL A 171 15.21 -13.83 13.70
N GLY A 172 16.23 -13.08 14.12
CA GLY A 172 17.46 -13.61 14.70
C GLY A 172 18.63 -13.75 13.72
N ASP A 173 18.41 -13.51 12.43
CA ASP A 173 19.49 -13.48 11.44
C ASP A 173 20.39 -12.24 11.62
N PRO A 174 21.73 -12.37 11.51
CA PRO A 174 22.65 -11.23 11.62
C PRO A 174 22.39 -10.11 10.59
N GLY A 175 21.79 -10.43 9.44
CA GLY A 175 21.40 -9.50 8.39
C GLY A 175 20.11 -8.72 8.66
N TRP A 176 19.40 -8.98 9.76
CA TRP A 176 18.09 -8.39 10.06
C TRP A 176 18.10 -6.86 9.99
N ALA A 177 19.08 -6.20 10.62
CA ALA A 177 19.17 -4.74 10.63
C ALA A 177 19.39 -4.16 9.22
N VAL A 178 20.25 -4.82 8.44
CA VAL A 178 20.56 -4.39 7.07
C VAL A 178 19.36 -4.57 6.14
N ALA A 179 18.61 -5.66 6.28
CA ALA A 179 17.37 -5.87 5.53
C ALA A 179 16.34 -4.77 5.80
N HIS A 180 16.19 -4.35 7.06
CA HIS A 180 15.26 -3.27 7.41
C HIS A 180 15.73 -1.89 6.95
N LEU A 181 17.04 -1.66 6.85
CA LEU A 181 17.55 -0.45 6.19
C LEU A 181 17.13 -0.42 4.72
N ARG A 182 17.17 -1.56 4.02
CA ARG A 182 16.70 -1.66 2.63
C ARG A 182 15.21 -1.40 2.53
N TRP A 183 14.41 -1.92 3.45
CA TRP A 183 12.98 -1.59 3.53
C TRP A 183 12.72 -0.10 3.75
N ALA A 184 13.55 0.58 4.56
CA ALA A 184 13.46 2.04 4.71
C ALA A 184 13.78 2.76 3.40
N VAL A 185 14.77 2.30 2.64
CA VAL A 185 15.10 2.83 1.30
C VAL A 185 13.94 2.60 0.33
N VAL A 186 13.33 1.41 0.33
CA VAL A 186 12.15 1.09 -0.49
C VAL A 186 10.98 2.02 -0.15
N LEU A 187 10.70 2.23 1.14
CA LEU A 187 9.67 3.15 1.60
C LEU A 187 9.95 4.58 1.12
N ALA A 188 11.17 5.08 1.33
CA ALA A 188 11.55 6.42 0.89
C ALA A 188 11.41 6.58 -0.63
N GLY A 189 11.89 5.60 -1.41
CA GLY A 189 11.75 5.59 -2.86
C GLY A 189 10.30 5.59 -3.33
N ALA A 190 9.44 4.77 -2.71
CA ALA A 190 8.01 4.73 -3.03
C ALA A 190 7.30 6.05 -2.72
N VAL A 191 7.59 6.67 -1.57
CA VAL A 191 7.03 7.98 -1.20
C VAL A 191 7.47 9.06 -2.18
N LEU A 192 8.76 9.11 -2.53
CA LEU A 192 9.30 10.07 -3.49
C LEU A 192 8.69 9.87 -4.89
N LEU A 193 8.55 8.62 -5.33
CA LEU A 193 7.93 8.29 -6.61
C LEU A 193 6.45 8.67 -6.64
N GLY A 194 5.70 8.39 -5.56
CA GLY A 194 4.32 8.79 -5.39
C GLY A 194 4.16 10.32 -5.43
N ALA A 195 5.03 11.05 -4.73
CA ALA A 195 5.07 12.52 -4.76
C ALA A 195 5.40 13.05 -6.15
N ALA A 196 6.39 12.50 -6.85
CA ALA A 196 6.75 12.88 -8.22
C ALA A 196 5.64 12.60 -9.24
N CYS A 197 4.80 11.59 -8.99
CA CYS A 197 3.61 11.31 -9.80
C CYS A 197 2.42 12.21 -9.46
N ALA A 198 2.38 12.79 -8.25
CA ALA A 198 1.35 13.73 -7.83
C ALA A 198 1.60 15.17 -8.29
N VAL A 199 2.87 15.57 -8.51
CA VAL A 199 3.20 16.90 -9.03
C VAL A 199 2.84 17.01 -10.50
N GLU A 200 1.79 17.78 -10.81
CA GLU A 200 1.40 18.12 -12.18
C GLU A 200 2.55 18.92 -12.84
N PRO A 201 3.01 18.58 -14.06
CA PRO A 201 4.02 19.39 -14.74
C PRO A 201 3.43 20.77 -15.05
N LEU A 202 4.03 21.81 -14.48
CA LEU A 202 3.67 23.24 -14.64
C LEU A 202 3.75 23.76 -16.10
N ARG A 203 3.95 22.90 -17.10
CA ARG A 203 4.16 23.28 -18.50
C ARG A 203 2.90 23.81 -19.20
N GLY A 204 1.70 23.59 -18.64
CA GLY A 204 0.44 24.08 -19.22
C GLY A 204 0.17 25.59 -19.07
N LEU A 205 0.95 26.32 -18.27
CA LEU A 205 0.81 27.78 -18.10
C LEU A 205 1.54 28.59 -19.19
N ARG A 206 2.56 28.01 -19.85
CA ARG A 206 3.28 28.70 -20.93
C ARG A 206 2.55 28.66 -22.27
N SER A 207 1.70 27.67 -22.53
CA SER A 207 0.93 27.58 -23.77
C SER A 207 -0.29 28.51 -23.81
N ARG A 208 -0.78 28.98 -22.66
CA ARG A 208 -1.91 29.94 -22.58
C ARG A 208 -1.51 31.42 -22.58
N LEU A 209 -0.21 31.71 -22.44
CA LEU A 209 0.33 33.06 -22.58
C LEU A 209 0.93 33.32 -23.96
N ALA A 210 0.86 32.31 -24.85
CA ALA A 210 1.36 32.36 -26.22
C ALA A 210 0.24 32.28 -27.29
N SER A 211 -1.03 32.42 -26.88
CA SER A 211 -2.21 32.57 -27.75
C SER A 211 -2.89 33.89 -27.45
#